data_AF-A0A9E3TQ87-F1
#
_entry.id   AF-A0A9E3TQ87-F1
#
_cell.length_a   1.000
_cell.length_b   1.000
_cell.length_c   1.000
_cell.angle_alpha   90.00
_cell.angle_beta   90.00
_cell.angle_gamma   90.00
#
_symmetry.space_group_name_H-M   'P 1'
#
loop_
_entity.id
_entity.type
_entity.pdbx_description
1 polymer ?
#
loop_
_entity_poly.entity_id
_entity_poly.type
_entity_poly.pdbx_seq_one_letter_code
_entity_poly.pdbx_strand_id
1 'polypeptide(L)' 'MDCQLTTRGGVPAVEWSWDGNDEMDAAQGRGWAVLKNEELNGMIYFHNGDRSEFVAKKKG' A
#
# COMPACT_ATOMS: atom_id res chain seq x y z
N MET A 1 1.07 2.39 12.38
CA MET A 1 1.47 1.90 11.04
C MET A 1 2.61 0.93 11.25
N ASP A 2 2.43 -0.32 10.82
CA ASP A 2 3.46 -1.36 10.84
C ASP A 2 3.87 -1.66 9.40
N CYS A 3 5.16 -1.88 9.16
CA CYS A 3 5.67 -2.17 7.82
C CYS A 3 6.83 -3.16 7.85
N GLN A 4 6.89 -3.98 6.79
CA GLN A 4 7.90 -5.01 6.63
C GLN A 4 8.39 -5.07 5.18
N LEU A 5 9.68 -5.31 5.03
CA LEU A 5 10.28 -5.65 3.75
C LEU A 5 9.96 -7.12 3.45
N THR A 6 9.50 -7.37 2.24
CA THR A 6 9.09 -8.70 1.78
C THR A 6 9.51 -8.89 0.32
N THR A 7 9.06 -9.98 -0.28
CA THR A 7 9.28 -10.28 -1.70
C THR A 7 7.95 -10.72 -2.32
N ARG A 8 7.60 -10.15 -3.48
CA ARG A 8 6.36 -10.44 -4.19
C ARG A 8 6.68 -10.76 -5.65
N GLY A 9 6.39 -11.99 -6.09
CA GLY A 9 6.77 -12.45 -7.43
C GLY A 9 8.28 -12.42 -7.69
N GLY A 10 9.10 -12.61 -6.65
CA GLY A 10 10.57 -12.53 -6.73
C GLY A 10 11.15 -11.11 -6.71
N VAL A 11 10.31 -10.07 -6.61
CA VAL A 11 10.74 -8.67 -6.57
C VAL A 11 10.67 -8.15 -5.13
N PRO A 12 11.67 -7.38 -4.66
CA PRO A 12 11.59 -6.69 -3.37
C PRO A 12 10.32 -5.85 -3.27
N ALA A 13 9.65 -5.97 -2.13
CA ALA A 13 8.39 -5.32 -1.86
C ALA A 13 8.36 -4.76 -0.44
N VAL A 14 7.48 -3.80 -0.20
CA VAL A 14 7.07 -3.40 1.14
C VAL A 14 5.61 -3.79 1.34
N GLU A 15 5.29 -4.36 2.48
CA GLU A 15 3.92 -4.60 2.94
C GLU A 15 3.69 -3.81 4.23
N TRP A 16 2.51 -3.25 4.38
CA TRP A 16 2.18 -2.44 5.55
C TRP A 16 0.73 -2.60 5.99
N SER A 17 0.47 -2.29 7.26
CA SER A 17 -0.85 -2.05 7.82
C SER A 17 -0.97 -0.61 8.30
N TRP A 18 -2.18 -0.07 8.25
CA TRP A 18 -2.48 1.28 8.68
C TRP A 18 -3.80 1.33 9.44
N ASP A 19 -3.89 2.31 10.32
CA ASP A 19 -5.04 2.64 11.16
C ASP A 19 -5.23 4.15 11.06
N GLY A 20 -6.48 4.60 10.97
CA GLY A 20 -6.88 5.96 10.67
C GLY A 20 -8.40 6.13 10.85
N ASN A 21 -8.96 7.16 10.22
CA ASN A 21 -10.39 7.46 10.29
C ASN A 21 -10.91 7.88 8.92
N ASP A 22 -12.15 7.49 8.61
CA ASP A 22 -12.98 8.02 7.54
C ASP A 22 -14.08 8.87 8.18
N GLU A 23 -13.90 10.19 8.13
CA GLU A 23 -14.69 11.15 8.90
C GLU A 23 -14.68 10.86 10.42
N MET A 24 -15.78 10.31 10.97
CA MET A 24 -15.92 9.95 12.38
C MET A 24 -15.82 8.44 12.63
N ASP A 25 -15.67 7.63 11.57
CA ASP A 25 -15.59 6.18 11.67
C ASP A 25 -14.13 5.71 11.62
N ALA A 26 -13.80 4.73 12.47
CA ALA A 26 -12.49 4.12 12.45
C ALA A 26 -12.26 3.40 11.11
N ALA A 27 -11.19 3.77 10.42
CA ALA A 27 -10.78 3.20 9.16
C ALA A 27 -9.41 2.56 9.30
N GLN A 28 -9.25 1.38 8.73
CA GLN A 28 -8.04 0.59 8.87
C GLN A 28 -7.83 -0.20 7.61
N GLY A 29 -6.60 -0.62 7.38
CA GLY A 29 -6.29 -1.29 6.14
C GLY A 29 -4.86 -1.78 6.06
N ARG A 30 -4.52 -2.15 4.84
CA ARG A 30 -3.20 -2.66 4.49
C ARG A 30 -2.83 -2.27 3.07
N GLY A 31 -1.60 -2.51 2.71
CA GLY A 31 -1.14 -2.29 1.35
C GLY A 31 0.17 -3.00 1.08
N TRP A 32 0.52 -3.00 -0.19
CA TRP A 32 1.82 -3.46 -0.66
C TRP A 32 2.28 -2.62 -1.83
N ALA A 33 3.59 -2.57 -2.03
CA ALA A 33 4.17 -1.90 -3.17
C ALA A 33 5.47 -2.56 -3.63
N VAL A 34 5.70 -2.53 -4.93
CA VAL A 34 6.95 -2.95 -5.59
C VAL A 34 7.49 -1.80 -6.42
N LEU A 35 8.81 -1.64 -6.46
CA LEU A 35 9.47 -0.70 -7.35
C LEU A 35 9.70 -1.37 -8.70
N LYS A 36 9.14 -0.81 -9.77
CA LYS A 36 9.30 -1.29 -11.15
C LYS A 36 9.52 -0.10 -12.08
N ASN A 37 10.62 -0.10 -12.82
CA ASN A 37 10.93 0.95 -13.80
C ASN A 37 10.78 2.38 -13.23
N GLU A 38 11.34 2.62 -12.03
CA GLU A 38 11.25 3.91 -11.30
C GLU A 38 9.84 4.33 -10.84
N GLU A 39 8.85 3.46 -11.00
CA GLU A 39 7.49 3.66 -10.52
C GLU A 39 7.16 2.69 -9.37
N LEU A 40 6.51 3.21 -8.35
CA LEU A 40 6.01 2.41 -7.24
C LEU A 40 4.60 1.92 -7.59
N ASN A 41 4.49 0.63 -7.89
CA ASN A 41 3.24 -0.03 -8.24
C ASN A 41 2.73 -0.78 -7.01
N GLY A 42 1.46 -0.65 -6.68
CA GLY A 42 0.95 -1.27 -5.46
C GLY A 42 -0.56 -1.31 -5.37
N MET A 43 -1.02 -1.82 -4.24
CA MET A 43 -2.44 -1.84 -3.88
C MET A 43 -2.63 -1.25 -2.48
N ILE A 44 -3.70 -0.49 -2.31
CA ILE A 44 -4.22 -0.05 -1.02
C ILE A 44 -5.54 -0.76 -0.77
N TYR A 45 -5.72 -1.28 0.44
CA TYR A 45 -6.92 -1.98 0.88
C TYR A 45 -7.49 -1.27 2.09
N PHE A 46 -8.78 -0.94 2.05
CA PHE A 46 -9.58 -0.60 3.21
C PHE A 46 -10.23 -1.88 3.75
N HIS A 47 -10.11 -2.15 5.04
CA HIS A 47 -10.88 -3.23 5.67
C HIS A 47 -12.37 -2.87 5.58
N ASN A 48 -13.19 -3.82 5.12
CA ASN A 48 -14.62 -3.60 4.84
C ASN A 48 -14.92 -2.54 3.77
N GLY A 49 -13.94 -2.16 2.96
CA GLY A 49 -14.10 -1.21 1.88
C GLY A 49 -13.42 -1.67 0.60
N ASP A 50 -13.06 -0.69 -0.22
CA ASP A 50 -12.47 -0.94 -1.52
C ASP A 50 -10.99 -1.33 -1.46
N ARG A 51 -10.56 -1.91 -2.57
CA ARG A 51 -9.16 -2.10 -2.91
C ARG A 51 -8.86 -1.34 -4.19
N SER A 52 -7.79 -0.56 -4.18
CA SER A 52 -7.41 0.27 -5.31
C SER A 52 -5.96 0.01 -5.68
N GLU A 53 -5.73 -0.21 -6.96
CA GLU A 53 -4.39 -0.19 -7.53
C GLU A 53 -3.89 1.25 -7.62
N PHE A 54 -2.60 1.45 -7.42
CA PHE A 54 -1.97 2.74 -7.61
C PHE A 54 -0.61 2.60 -8.29
N VAL A 55 -0.24 3.68 -8.99
CA VAL A 55 1.12 3.92 -9.48
C VAL A 55 1.56 5.28 -8.95
N ALA A 56 2.65 5.30 -8.19
CA ALA A 56 3.27 6.53 -7.70
C ALA A 56 4.62 6.76 -8.42
N LYS A 57 4.85 8.00 -8.85
CA LYS A 57 6.10 8.42 -9.49
C LYS A 57 6.81 9.42 -8.59
N LYS A 58 8.14 9.34 -8.55
CA LYS A 58 8.94 10.38 -7.89
C LYS A 58 8.68 11.70 -8.61
N LYS A 59 8.29 12.72 -7.85
CA LYS A 59 8.18 14.09 -8.39
C LYS A 59 9.60 14.56 -8.75
N GLY A 60 9.77 15.03 -9.98
CA GLY A 60 11.00 15.68 -10.47
C GLY A 60 11.26 17.02 -9.81
#